data_AF-A0A953IFP2-F1
#
_entry.id   AF-A0A953IFP2-F1
#
_cell.length_a   1.000
_cell.length_b   1.000
_cell.length_c   1.000
_cell.angle_alpha   90.00
_cell.angle_beta   90.00
_cell.angle_gamma   90.00
#
_symmetry.space_group_name_H-M   'P 1'
#
loop_
_entity.id
_entity.type
_entity.pdbx_description
1 polymer ?
#
loop_
_entity_poly.entity_id
_entity_poly.type
_entity_poly.pdbx_seq_one_letter_code
_entity_poly.pdbx_strand_id
1 'polypeptide(L)' 'MQTHQDIACCAEKFPTLICRAISAQFMSDDKIALFELTVEDGNIKVVEERHYQLVPAADISASDLKAYSRRRT' A
#
# COMPACT_ATOMS: atom_id res chain seq x y z
N MET A 1 -15.78 -9.54 -3.05
CA MET A 1 -14.99 -8.30 -2.99
C MET A 1 -13.95 -8.30 -4.09
N GLN A 2 -13.69 -7.15 -4.71
CA GLN A 2 -12.74 -6.98 -5.82
C GLN A 2 -11.34 -7.51 -5.48
N THR A 3 -10.83 -7.21 -4.29
CA THR A 3 -9.50 -7.63 -3.82
C THR A 3 -9.26 -9.13 -3.88
N HIS A 4 -10.27 -9.97 -3.56
CA HIS A 4 -10.12 -11.43 -3.64
C HIS A 4 -9.94 -11.91 -5.09
N GLN A 5 -10.69 -11.30 -6.02
CA GLN A 5 -10.61 -11.64 -7.43
C GLN A 5 -9.28 -11.18 -8.03
N ASP A 6 -8.80 -9.99 -7.64
CA ASP A 6 -7.51 -9.48 -8.09
C ASP A 6 -6.34 -10.35 -7.60
N ILE A 7 -6.36 -10.78 -6.33
CA ILE A 7 -5.37 -11.71 -5.77
C ILE A 7 -5.39 -13.06 -6.51
N ALA A 8 -6.57 -13.65 -6.72
CA ALA A 8 -6.72 -14.91 -7.43
C ALA A 8 -6.23 -14.81 -8.89
N CYS A 9 -6.57 -13.72 -9.57
CA CYS A 9 -6.11 -13.41 -10.92
C CYS A 9 -4.59 -13.29 -10.98
N CYS A 10 -3.95 -12.67 -9.97
CA CYS A 10 -2.49 -12.59 -9.91
C CYS A 10 -1.85 -13.97 -9.74
N ALA A 11 -2.42 -14.83 -8.89
CA ALA A 11 -1.92 -16.20 -8.71
C ALA A 11 -2.02 -17.03 -10.01
N GLU A 12 -3.09 -16.84 -10.78
CA GLU A 12 -3.28 -17.51 -12.07
C GLU A 12 -2.34 -16.97 -13.16
N LYS A 13 -2.27 -15.64 -13.32
CA LYS A 13 -1.51 -15.00 -14.41
C LYS A 13 -0.01 -14.94 -14.15
N PHE A 14 0.41 -14.87 -12.89
CA PHE A 14 1.80 -14.66 -12.49
C PHE A 14 2.23 -15.66 -11.40
N PRO A 15 2.25 -16.98 -11.70
CA PRO A 15 2.46 -18.03 -10.71
C PRO A 15 3.86 -18.01 -10.07
N THR A 16 4.83 -17.33 -10.70
CA THR A 16 6.21 -17.20 -10.18
C THR A 16 6.42 -15.93 -9.36
N LEU A 17 5.42 -15.05 -9.25
CA LEU A 17 5.50 -13.80 -8.52
C LEU A 17 4.75 -13.88 -7.19
N ILE A 18 5.25 -13.17 -6.19
CA ILE A 18 4.56 -13.01 -4.91
C ILE A 18 3.60 -11.82 -5.05
N CYS A 19 2.29 -12.10 -5.04
CA CYS A 19 1.27 -11.06 -5.01
C CYS A 19 1.28 -10.36 -3.65
N ARG A 20 1.54 -9.05 -3.63
CA ARG A 20 1.35 -8.18 -2.46
C ARG A 20 0.18 -7.26 -2.73
N ALA A 21 -0.99 -7.62 -2.23
CA ALA A 21 -2.19 -6.84 -2.44
C ALA A 21 -2.13 -5.55 -1.62
N ILE A 22 -2.13 -4.40 -2.28
CA ILE A 22 -2.15 -3.09 -1.63
C ILE A 22 -3.50 -2.43 -1.93
N SER A 23 -4.21 -2.02 -0.88
CA SER A 23 -5.38 -1.15 -1.01
C SER A 23 -5.07 0.24 -0.46
N ALA A 24 -5.54 1.26 -1.17
CA ALA A 24 -5.45 2.65 -0.74
C ALA A 24 -6.83 3.18 -0.37
N GLN A 25 -6.93 3.86 0.76
CA GLN A 25 -8.14 4.55 1.20
C GLN A 25 -7.83 6.01 1.47
N PHE A 26 -8.58 6.89 0.80
CA PHE A 26 -8.56 8.32 1.09
C PHE A 26 -9.41 8.61 2.33
N MET A 27 -8.87 9.41 3.22
CA MET A 27 -9.49 9.83 4.48
C MET A 27 -9.65 11.35 4.49
N SER A 28 -10.27 11.88 5.55
CA SER A 28 -10.29 13.32 5.79
C SER A 28 -8.87 13.87 5.99
N ASP A 29 -8.75 15.19 5.88
CA ASP A 29 -7.50 15.92 6.14
C ASP A 29 -6.35 15.49 5.24
N ASP A 30 -6.63 15.19 3.96
CA ASP A 30 -5.63 14.82 2.96
C ASP A 30 -4.77 13.60 3.35
N LYS A 31 -5.31 12.70 4.17
CA LYS A 31 -4.65 11.45 4.57
C LYS A 31 -4.99 10.31 3.63
N ILE A 32 -3.99 9.48 3.35
CA ILE A 32 -4.14 8.20 2.66
C ILE A 32 -3.69 7.09 3.60
N ALA A 33 -4.57 6.14 3.85
CA ALA A 33 -4.20 4.86 4.46
C ALA A 33 -3.86 3.85 3.35
N LEU A 34 -2.68 3.24 3.44
CA LEU A 34 -2.30 2.09 2.62
C LEU A 34 -2.34 0.84 3.48
N PHE A 35 -3.02 -0.18 2.99
CA PHE A 35 -3.15 -1.49 3.62
C PHE A 35 -2.49 -2.55 2.74
N GLU A 36 -1.52 -3.27 3.30
CA GLU A 36 -1.12 -4.56 2.74
C GLU A 36 -2.09 -5.63 3.21
N LEU A 37 -2.63 -6.38 2.27
CA LEU A 37 -3.67 -7.37 2.49
C LEU A 37 -3.17 -8.76 2.15
N THR A 38 -3.60 -9.73 2.94
CA THR A 38 -3.41 -11.15 2.67
C THR A 38 -4.75 -11.88 2.76
N VAL A 39 -4.82 -13.07 2.17
CA VAL A 39 -5.96 -13.98 2.33
C VAL A 39 -5.52 -15.12 3.24
N GLU A 40 -6.14 -15.21 4.41
CA GLU A 40 -5.94 -16.30 5.37
C GLU A 40 -7.30 -16.92 5.70
N ASP A 41 -7.41 -18.24 5.56
CA ASP A 41 -8.67 -18.99 5.74
C ASP A 41 -9.85 -18.43 4.94
N GLY A 42 -9.59 -17.95 3.72
CA GLY A 42 -10.60 -17.36 2.84
C GLY A 42 -11.09 -15.97 3.26
N ASN A 43 -10.45 -15.34 4.25
CA ASN A 43 -10.76 -14.00 4.71
C ASN A 43 -9.61 -13.03 4.39
N ILE A 44 -9.96 -11.80 4.02
CA ILE A 44 -8.96 -10.73 3.88
C ILE A 44 -8.54 -10.27 5.27
N LYS A 45 -7.23 -10.25 5.50
CA LYS A 45 -6.61 -9.68 6.70
C LYS A 45 -5.60 -8.59 6.32
N VAL A 46 -5.45 -7.62 7.22
CA VAL A 46 -4.45 -6.55 7.10
C VAL A 46 -3.14 -7.07 7.68
N VAL A 47 -2.09 -7.08 6.85
CA VAL A 47 -0.71 -7.42 7.25
C VAL A 47 -0.02 -6.19 7.79
N GLU A 48 -0.14 -5.08 7.07
CA GLU A 48 0.48 -3.80 7.44
C GLU A 48 -0.48 -2.66 7.08
N GLU A 49 -0.48 -1.63 7.92
CA GLU A 49 -1.23 -0.39 7.71
C GLU A 49 -0.28 0.78 7.88
N ARG A 50 -0.26 1.68 6.89
CA ARG A 50 0.54 2.91 6.94
C ARG A 50 -0.30 4.11 6.52
N HIS A 51 -0.23 5.17 7.31
CA HIS A 51 -0.93 6.42 7.03
C HIS A 51 0.05 7.46 6.51
N TYR A 52 -0.35 8.13 5.45
CA TYR A 52 0.43 9.17 4.80
C TYR A 52 -0.38 10.45 4.75
N GLN A 53 0.27 11.57 5.06
CA GLN A 53 -0.28 12.89 4.85
C GLN A 53 0.13 13.36 3.45
N LEU A 54 -0.83 13.70 2.60
CA LEU A 54 -0.52 14.47 1.40
C LEU A 54 -0.19 15.90 1.83
N VAL A 55 0.92 16.39 1.32
CA VAL A 55 1.39 17.76 1.55
C VAL A 55 1.66 18.43 0.21
N PRO A 56 1.44 19.76 0.10
CA PRO A 56 1.88 20.52 -1.05
C PRO A 56 3.37 20.31 -1.34
N ALA A 57 3.75 20.32 -2.62
CA ALA A 57 5.14 20.14 -3.01
C ALA A 57 6.08 21.21 -2.40
N ALA A 58 5.56 22.41 -2.15
CA ALA A 58 6.29 23.50 -1.50
C ALA A 58 6.68 23.18 -0.04
N ASP A 59 5.96 22.26 0.61
CA ASP A 59 6.18 21.88 2.01
C ASP A 59 7.16 20.69 2.13
N ILE A 60 7.61 20.12 1.01
CA ILE A 60 8.63 19.07 1.00
C ILE A 60 10.01 19.72 1.15
N SER A 61 10.60 19.60 2.33
CA SER A 61 11.90 20.22 2.61
C SER A 61 13.07 19.46 1.97
N ALA A 62 14.21 20.12 1.81
CA ALA A 62 15.44 19.47 1.36
C ALA A 62 15.90 18.35 2.33
N SER A 63 15.56 18.46 3.62
CA SER A 63 15.78 17.39 4.61
C SER A 63 14.89 16.19 4.36
N ASP A 64 13.62 16.39 4.01
CA ASP A 64 12.69 15.30 3.69
C ASP A 64 13.20 14.52 2.48
N LEU A 65 13.59 15.20 1.41
CA LEU A 65 14.15 14.57 0.21
C LEU A 65 15.43 13.76 0.53
N LYS A 66 16.32 14.30 1.36
CA LYS A 66 17.51 13.57 1.84
C LYS A 66 17.12 12.34 2.65
N ALA A 67 16.12 12.43 3.52
CA ALA A 67 15.63 11.28 4.28
C ALA A 67 15.01 10.21 3.36
N TYR A 68 14.21 10.61 2.37
CA TYR A 68 13.59 9.70 1.40
C TYR A 68 14.64 8.94 0.60
N SER A 69 15.73 9.60 0.18
CA SER A 69 16.84 8.95 -0.55
C SER A 69 17.57 7.87 0.28
N ARG A 70 17.48 7.94 1.61
CA ARG A 70 18.14 7.00 2.53
C ARG A 70 17.22 5.86 2.96
N ARG A 71 15.94 5.91 2.58
CA ARG A 71 14.96 4.89 2.98
C ARG A 71 15.28 3.59 2.23
N ARG A 72 15.91 2.63 2.91
CA ARG A 72 16.07 1.27 2.38
C ARG A 72 14.70 0.58 2.45
N THR A 73 14.20 0.13 1.30
CA THR A 73 13.09 -0.81 1.17
C THR A 73 13.41 -2.16 1.78
#